data_AF-A0A6J0VG03-F1
#
_entry.id   AF-A0A6J0VG03-F1
#
_cell.length_a   1.000
_cell.length_b   1.000
_cell.length_c   1.000
_cell.angle_alpha   90.00
_cell.angle_beta   90.00
_cell.angle_gamma   90.00
#
_symmetry.space_group_name_H-M   'P 1'
#
loop_
_entity.id
_entity.type
_entity.pdbx_description
1 polymer ?
#
loop_
_entity_poly.entity_id
_entity_poly.type
_entity_poly.pdbx_seq_one_letter_code
_entity_poly.pdbx_strand_id
1 'polypeptide(L)'
;MEDSDALSLLHDGYHNLTELFHLLNSTFTYCHLGLDDNIKRVFLFVLYLIIFVVGLVENLLVIWVNWQTRSHKNLVNLYIFNMAIADLGAILSLPFWMLEAMLDYAWHWGDFLCRFTHYFYYANMYSSIYFLTCLSVDRYVSLTTSSPFWHRHQHLIRRIACCCIWAFAAIVPLPEVAHMELTGTFQPVCFFMAPLETYSAWALTLTILTALIGFLIPFSIMAVFNILTARHIKHSNKPEGRKHCRLIYAYIIVFLVTWLPFHLMLFVFTLEGTSIFLHCYLLDFLYFFYDIIDCFVLVHCVVNPILYNFLSKNFRGKLISAVVRYIPKDQIEQRGKEGSSSTQHSIVITKENIPPN
;
A
#
# COMPACT_ATOMS: atom_id res chain seq x y z
N MET A 1 13.90 4.06 -53.59
CA MET A 1 14.84 3.46 -54.55
C MET A 1 16.15 3.24 -53.80
N GLU A 2 16.10 2.35 -52.82
CA GLU A 2 17.16 2.13 -51.83
C GLU A 2 17.00 0.74 -51.16
N ASP A 3 16.40 -0.21 -51.89
CA ASP A 3 16.16 -1.60 -51.44
C ASP A 3 16.88 -2.64 -52.31
N SER A 4 17.85 -2.20 -53.12
CA SER A 4 18.58 -3.07 -54.07
C SER A 4 19.97 -3.49 -53.60
N ASP A 5 20.55 -2.80 -52.61
CA ASP A 5 21.98 -2.98 -52.29
C ASP A 5 22.22 -4.04 -51.20
N ALA A 6 21.22 -4.36 -50.37
CA ALA A 6 21.36 -5.34 -49.29
C ALA A 6 21.46 -6.80 -49.81
N LEU A 7 20.93 -7.10 -51.00
CA LEU A 7 20.98 -8.46 -51.56
C LEU A 7 22.29 -8.74 -52.32
N SER A 8 23.04 -7.70 -52.70
CA SER A 8 24.30 -7.83 -53.45
C SER A 8 25.50 -8.20 -52.57
N LEU A 9 25.39 -8.00 -51.25
CA LEU A 9 26.44 -8.34 -50.28
C LEU A 9 26.39 -9.81 -49.80
N LEU A 10 25.42 -10.60 -50.24
CA LEU A 10 25.31 -12.02 -49.88
C LEU A 10 26.10 -12.97 -50.80
N HIS A 11 26.80 -12.45 -51.82
CA HIS A 11 27.49 -13.29 -52.81
C HIS A 11 29.00 -13.48 -52.58
N ASP A 12 29.63 -12.73 -51.68
CA ASP A 12 31.04 -12.96 -51.34
C ASP A 12 31.17 -13.72 -50.02
N GLY A 13 31.76 -14.91 -50.13
CA GLY A 13 31.84 -15.90 -49.07
C GLY A 13 32.60 -15.42 -47.83
N TYR A 14 31.90 -15.31 -46.71
CA TYR A 14 32.53 -15.18 -45.40
C TYR A 14 33.15 -16.52 -44.98
N HIS A 15 34.48 -16.58 -45.02
CA HIS A 15 35.26 -17.75 -44.62
C HIS A 15 35.54 -17.84 -43.11
N ASN A 16 34.85 -17.08 -42.26
CA ASN A 16 35.03 -17.19 -40.81
C ASN A 16 33.70 -17.14 -40.06
N LEU A 17 33.30 -18.30 -39.51
CA LEU A 17 32.20 -18.47 -38.57
C LEU A 17 32.34 -17.53 -37.35
N THR A 18 33.58 -17.17 -37.00
CA THR A 18 33.93 -16.27 -35.90
C THR A 18 33.48 -14.83 -36.14
N GLU A 19 33.51 -14.33 -37.39
CA GLU A 19 33.01 -12.98 -37.69
C GLU A 19 31.49 -12.94 -37.75
N LEU A 20 30.85 -14.01 -38.23
CA LEU A 20 29.40 -14.16 -38.14
C LEU A 20 28.95 -14.20 -36.67
N PHE A 21 29.68 -14.91 -35.82
CA PHE A 21 29.48 -14.89 -34.36
C PHE A 21 29.75 -13.52 -33.76
N HIS A 22 30.78 -12.79 -34.19
CA HIS A 22 31.07 -11.45 -33.67
C HIS A 22 30.02 -10.42 -34.08
N LEU A 23 29.49 -10.51 -35.30
CA LEU A 23 28.36 -9.72 -35.77
C LEU A 23 27.10 -10.10 -35.01
N LEU A 24 26.72 -11.39 -34.92
CA LEU A 24 25.59 -11.84 -34.10
C LEU A 24 25.72 -11.40 -32.63
N ASN A 25 26.92 -11.45 -32.06
CA ASN A 25 27.20 -11.06 -30.68
C ASN A 25 27.13 -9.54 -30.50
N SER A 26 27.53 -8.75 -31.51
CA SER A 26 27.42 -7.28 -31.53
C SER A 26 25.98 -6.80 -31.76
N THR A 27 25.20 -7.49 -32.59
CA THR A 27 23.75 -7.23 -32.75
C THR A 27 22.98 -7.65 -31.49
N PHE A 28 23.48 -8.63 -30.73
CA PHE A 28 22.92 -9.03 -29.43
C PHE A 28 23.24 -8.06 -28.28
N THR A 29 24.21 -7.15 -28.42
CA THR A 29 24.67 -6.32 -27.29
C THR A 29 23.83 -5.06 -27.05
N TYR A 30 22.96 -4.66 -28.00
CA TYR A 30 22.08 -3.50 -27.83
C TYR A 30 20.69 -3.78 -28.43
N CYS A 31 19.87 -4.52 -27.69
CA CYS A 31 18.45 -4.63 -28.02
C CYS A 31 17.69 -3.51 -27.32
N HIS A 32 17.17 -2.57 -28.08
CA HIS A 32 16.35 -1.47 -27.57
C HIS A 32 14.92 -1.70 -28.06
N LEU A 33 14.00 -2.00 -27.14
CA LEU A 33 12.58 -1.86 -27.40
C LEU A 33 12.34 -0.36 -27.54
N GLY A 34 11.82 0.15 -28.65
CA GLY A 34 11.61 1.59 -28.88
C GLY A 34 10.55 2.24 -27.98
N LEU A 35 10.62 1.99 -26.67
CA LEU A 35 9.77 2.53 -25.63
C LEU A 35 10.27 3.93 -25.26
N ASP A 36 9.34 4.88 -25.14
CA ASP A 36 9.67 6.28 -24.90
C ASP A 36 9.78 6.57 -23.41
N ASP A 37 11.00 6.83 -22.94
CA ASP A 37 11.27 7.22 -21.55
C ASP A 37 10.55 8.52 -21.15
N ASN A 38 10.29 9.44 -22.09
CA ASN A 38 9.51 10.64 -21.77
C ASN A 38 8.09 10.28 -21.38
N ILE A 39 7.47 9.35 -22.12
CA ILE A 39 6.12 8.87 -21.81
C ILE A 39 6.11 8.16 -20.46
N LYS A 40 7.12 7.32 -20.18
CA LYS A 40 7.29 6.65 -18.88
C LYS A 40 7.36 7.67 -17.74
N ARG A 41 8.23 8.67 -17.85
CA ARG A 41 8.40 9.73 -16.84
C ARG A 41 7.09 10.49 -16.57
N VAL A 42 6.42 10.94 -17.63
CA VAL A 42 5.13 11.66 -17.50
C VAL A 42 4.07 10.77 -16.85
N PHE A 43 3.99 9.50 -17.25
CA PHE A 43 3.06 8.54 -16.67
C PHE A 43 3.32 8.32 -15.18
N LEU A 44 4.58 8.08 -14.79
CA LEU A 44 4.99 7.91 -13.39
C LEU A 44 4.64 9.14 -12.54
N PHE A 45 4.97 10.33 -13.03
CA PHE A 45 4.65 11.56 -12.31
C PHE A 45 3.15 11.73 -12.09
N VAL A 46 2.33 11.51 -13.12
CA VAL A 46 0.87 11.57 -13.00
C VAL A 46 0.36 10.54 -12.00
N LEU A 47 0.87 9.31 -12.05
CA LEU A 47 0.46 8.24 -11.14
C LEU A 47 0.84 8.56 -9.69
N TYR A 48 2.08 8.98 -9.43
CA TYR A 48 2.51 9.42 -8.10
C TYR A 48 1.69 10.61 -7.59
N LEU A 49 1.38 11.59 -8.45
CA LEU A 49 0.57 12.75 -8.07
C LEU A 49 -0.84 12.35 -7.65
N ILE A 50 -1.48 11.42 -8.38
CA ILE A 50 -2.79 10.88 -8.03
C ILE A 50 -2.73 10.17 -6.68
N ILE A 51 -1.76 9.28 -6.48
CA ILE A 51 -1.58 8.54 -5.23
C ILE A 51 -1.32 9.53 -4.08
N PHE A 52 -0.51 10.56 -4.30
CA PHE A 52 -0.21 11.58 -3.32
C PHE A 52 -1.44 12.34 -2.88
N VAL A 53 -2.20 12.91 -3.82
CA VAL A 53 -3.38 13.74 -3.50
C VAL A 53 -4.46 12.92 -2.82
N VAL A 54 -4.83 11.77 -3.41
CA VAL A 54 -5.91 10.93 -2.88
C VAL A 54 -5.50 10.34 -1.54
N GLY A 55 -4.30 9.77 -1.48
CA GLY A 55 -3.76 9.16 -0.28
C GLY A 55 -3.63 10.14 0.88
N LEU A 56 -3.17 11.38 0.62
CA LEU A 56 -3.06 12.42 1.65
C LEU A 56 -4.44 12.75 2.25
N VAL A 57 -5.44 12.99 1.40
CA VAL A 57 -6.80 13.33 1.84
C VAL A 57 -7.43 12.19 2.65
N GLU A 58 -7.37 10.96 2.13
CA GLU A 58 -8.02 9.81 2.76
C GLU A 58 -7.34 9.41 4.08
N ASN A 59 -6.01 9.34 4.13
CA ASN A 59 -5.30 8.95 5.34
C ASN A 59 -5.42 10.01 6.45
N LEU A 60 -5.37 11.31 6.11
CA LEU A 60 -5.64 12.38 7.08
C LEU A 60 -7.08 12.32 7.62
N LEU A 61 -8.06 12.05 6.76
CA LEU A 61 -9.45 11.85 7.20
C LEU A 61 -9.58 10.66 8.15
N VAL A 62 -8.92 9.54 7.86
CA VAL A 62 -8.92 8.37 8.76
C VAL A 62 -8.32 8.73 10.11
N ILE A 63 -7.16 9.40 10.14
CA ILE A 63 -6.50 9.84 11.37
C ILE A 63 -7.42 10.79 12.15
N TRP A 64 -7.99 11.79 11.49
CA TRP A 64 -8.86 12.80 12.10
C TRP A 64 -10.14 12.19 12.70
N VAL A 65 -10.87 11.36 11.95
CA VAL A 65 -12.10 10.71 12.42
C VAL A 65 -11.82 9.81 13.62
N ASN A 66 -10.74 9.03 13.56
CA ASN A 66 -10.32 8.15 14.66
C ASN A 66 -9.90 8.95 15.91
N TRP A 67 -9.23 10.09 15.72
CA TRP A 67 -8.85 10.98 16.80
C TRP A 67 -10.05 11.63 17.48
N GLN A 68 -11.02 12.13 16.70
CA GLN A 68 -12.19 12.84 17.21
C GLN A 68 -13.20 11.92 17.91
N THR A 69 -13.30 10.66 17.48
CA THR A 69 -14.18 9.65 18.09
C THR A 69 -13.52 8.90 19.26
N ARG A 70 -12.36 9.38 19.74
CA ARG A 70 -11.62 8.88 20.89
C ARG A 70 -12.35 9.20 22.21
N SER A 71 -13.52 8.61 22.42
CA SER A 71 -14.07 8.45 23.78
C SER A 71 -13.25 7.37 24.50
N HIS A 72 -12.99 7.55 25.80
CA HIS A 72 -12.14 6.73 26.68
C HIS A 72 -12.39 5.21 26.66
N LYS A 73 -13.44 4.72 25.96
CA LYS A 73 -13.85 3.31 25.91
C LYS A 73 -13.89 2.69 24.51
N ASN A 74 -13.68 3.44 23.42
CA ASN A 74 -13.71 2.91 22.06
C ASN A 74 -12.48 3.36 21.25
N LEU A 75 -11.36 2.66 21.43
CA LEU A 75 -10.26 2.68 20.45
C LEU A 75 -10.80 2.12 19.13
N VAL A 76 -10.99 2.98 18.12
CA VAL A 76 -11.63 2.69 16.83
C VAL A 76 -10.77 1.81 15.90
N ASN A 77 -10.12 0.80 16.47
CA ASN A 77 -9.17 -0.12 15.86
C ASN A 77 -7.78 0.52 15.69
N LEU A 78 -7.01 0.43 16.77
CA LEU A 78 -5.64 0.95 16.89
C LEU A 78 -4.75 0.58 15.68
N TYR A 79 -4.95 -0.60 15.09
CA TYR A 79 -4.23 -1.02 13.89
C TYR A 79 -4.57 -0.16 12.67
N ILE A 80 -5.85 0.20 12.46
CA ILE A 80 -6.26 1.07 11.35
C ILE A 80 -5.65 2.46 11.49
N PHE A 81 -5.60 2.98 12.72
CA PHE A 81 -4.99 4.28 12.99
C PHE A 81 -3.48 4.28 12.71
N ASN A 82 -2.75 3.26 13.17
CA ASN A 82 -1.31 3.17 12.91
C ASN A 82 -1.00 2.86 11.44
N MET A 83 -1.83 2.04 10.78
CA MET A 83 -1.72 1.80 9.34
C MET A 83 -1.88 3.10 8.54
N ALA A 84 -2.84 3.96 8.88
CA ALA A 84 -3.00 5.26 8.23
C ALA A 84 -1.81 6.21 8.48
N ILE A 85 -1.13 6.08 9.63
CA ILE A 85 0.12 6.82 9.89
C ILE A 85 1.25 6.30 8.99
N ALA A 86 1.38 4.98 8.86
CA ALA A 86 2.37 4.36 7.98
C ALA A 86 2.13 4.71 6.50
N ASP A 87 0.89 4.57 6.02
CA ASP A 87 0.50 4.95 4.65
C ASP A 87 0.78 6.43 4.39
N LEU A 88 0.47 7.32 5.35
CA LEU A 88 0.79 8.74 5.25
C LEU A 88 2.31 8.98 5.16
N GLY A 89 3.11 8.25 5.92
CA GLY A 89 4.58 8.30 5.82
C GLY A 89 5.07 7.95 4.42
N ALA A 90 4.61 6.84 3.85
CA ALA A 90 4.95 6.44 2.49
C ALA A 90 4.54 7.51 1.45
N ILE A 91 3.32 8.05 1.58
CA ILE A 91 2.80 9.10 0.69
C ILE A 91 3.63 10.39 0.77
N LEU A 92 4.12 10.76 1.96
CA LEU A 92 4.97 11.95 2.12
C LEU A 92 6.35 11.81 1.46
N SER A 93 6.78 10.60 1.08
CA SER A 93 8.00 10.39 0.29
C SER A 93 7.80 10.62 -1.21
N LEU A 94 6.56 10.55 -1.73
CA LEU A 94 6.23 10.68 -3.16
C LEU A 94 6.75 11.94 -3.85
N PRO A 95 6.81 13.12 -3.20
CA PRO A 95 7.41 14.31 -3.80
C PRO A 95 8.87 14.11 -4.22
N PHE A 96 9.66 13.33 -3.49
CA PHE A 96 11.05 13.03 -3.86
C PHE A 96 11.09 12.14 -5.11
N TRP A 97 10.31 11.05 -5.13
CA TRP A 97 10.22 10.14 -6.27
C TRP A 97 9.68 10.82 -7.55
N MET A 98 8.71 11.74 -7.40
CA MET A 98 8.21 12.55 -8.52
C MET A 98 9.29 13.44 -9.13
N LEU A 99 10.10 14.08 -8.29
CA LEU A 99 11.18 14.94 -8.77
C LEU A 99 12.31 14.10 -9.40
N GLU A 100 12.65 12.96 -8.81
CA GLU A 100 13.65 12.03 -9.37
C GLU A 100 13.23 11.54 -10.75
N ALA A 101 11.97 11.10 -10.91
CA ALA A 101 11.44 10.70 -12.21
C ALA A 101 11.47 11.83 -13.25
N MET A 102 11.28 13.09 -12.85
CA MET A 102 11.32 14.25 -13.77
C MET A 102 12.74 14.74 -14.09
N LEU A 103 13.71 14.46 -13.22
CA LEU A 103 15.11 14.87 -13.36
C LEU A 103 15.97 13.73 -13.95
N ASP A 104 15.44 12.97 -14.91
CA ASP A 104 16.14 11.86 -15.54
C ASP A 104 16.74 10.85 -14.54
N TYR A 105 15.99 10.55 -13.47
CA TYR A 105 16.38 9.64 -12.39
C TYR A 105 17.64 10.08 -11.62
N ALA A 106 17.99 11.38 -11.70
CA ALA A 106 19.13 11.92 -10.99
C ALA A 106 18.74 12.44 -9.59
N TRP A 107 19.45 11.92 -8.59
CA TRP A 107 19.30 12.21 -7.17
C TRP A 107 20.19 13.37 -6.72
N HIS A 108 19.61 14.57 -6.63
CA HIS A 108 20.34 15.80 -6.30
C HIS A 108 20.33 16.18 -4.82
N TRP A 109 19.66 15.42 -3.96
CA TRP A 109 19.41 15.77 -2.56
C TRP A 109 20.50 15.30 -1.58
N GLY A 110 21.58 14.70 -2.11
CA GLY A 110 22.72 14.21 -1.33
C GLY A 110 22.52 12.80 -0.76
N ASP A 111 23.63 12.21 -0.31
CA ASP A 111 23.74 10.80 0.10
C ASP A 111 22.84 10.46 1.30
N PHE A 112 22.78 11.33 2.31
CA PHE A 112 21.92 11.10 3.48
C PHE A 112 20.44 10.97 3.09
N LEU A 113 19.93 11.88 2.25
CA LEU A 113 18.52 11.84 1.82
C LEU A 113 18.25 10.66 0.88
N CYS A 114 19.23 10.23 0.08
CA CYS A 114 19.12 9.01 -0.75
C CYS A 114 18.82 7.78 0.12
N ARG A 115 19.67 7.54 1.13
CA ARG A 115 19.51 6.40 2.06
C ARG A 115 18.27 6.55 2.93
N PHE A 116 18.03 7.73 3.47
CA PHE A 116 16.90 7.98 4.37
C PHE A 116 15.55 7.85 3.65
N THR A 117 15.43 8.34 2.42
CA THR A 117 14.16 8.26 1.66
C THR A 117 13.81 6.81 1.33
N HIS A 118 14.77 6.02 0.87
CA HIS A 118 14.60 4.58 0.67
C HIS A 118 14.25 3.85 1.97
N TYR A 119 14.98 4.12 3.05
CA TYR A 119 14.69 3.55 4.37
C TYR A 119 13.28 3.88 4.84
N PHE A 120 12.90 5.14 4.73
CA PHE A 120 11.60 5.64 5.16
C PHE A 120 10.48 5.04 4.32
N TYR A 121 10.67 4.90 3.01
CA TYR A 121 9.75 4.20 2.13
C TYR A 121 9.53 2.75 2.58
N TYR A 122 10.60 1.95 2.69
CA TYR A 122 10.50 0.55 3.10
C TYR A 122 9.95 0.38 4.52
N ALA A 123 10.35 1.22 5.49
CA ALA A 123 9.87 1.13 6.87
C ALA A 123 8.35 1.36 6.97
N ASN A 124 7.83 2.35 6.25
CA ASN A 124 6.39 2.61 6.19
C ASN A 124 5.65 1.50 5.43
N MET A 125 6.24 1.03 4.32
CA MET A 125 5.74 -0.09 3.51
C MET A 125 5.53 -1.36 4.36
N TYR A 126 6.56 -1.81 5.09
CA TYR A 126 6.45 -2.97 5.99
C TYR A 126 5.50 -2.73 7.15
N SER A 127 5.48 -1.52 7.73
CA SER A 127 4.54 -1.16 8.78
C SER A 127 3.10 -1.37 8.31
N SER A 128 2.73 -0.86 7.13
CA SER A 128 1.39 -1.01 6.56
C SER A 128 1.01 -2.47 6.35
N ILE A 129 1.92 -3.29 5.81
CA ILE A 129 1.72 -4.74 5.63
C ILE A 129 1.44 -5.41 6.98
N TYR A 130 2.29 -5.20 7.98
CA TYR A 130 2.15 -5.86 9.28
C TYR A 130 0.92 -5.41 10.05
N PHE A 131 0.56 -4.13 9.98
CA PHE A 131 -0.70 -3.64 10.56
C PHE A 131 -1.91 -4.30 9.92
N LEU A 132 -1.89 -4.49 8.60
CA LEU A 132 -2.95 -5.17 7.86
C LEU A 132 -3.07 -6.66 8.22
N THR A 133 -1.93 -7.34 8.36
CA THR A 133 -1.87 -8.75 8.79
C THR A 133 -2.38 -8.91 10.22
N CYS A 134 -1.88 -8.10 11.17
CA CYS A 134 -2.34 -8.14 12.56
C CYS A 134 -3.82 -7.77 12.69
N LEU A 135 -4.32 -6.83 11.90
CA LEU A 135 -5.74 -6.48 11.84
C LEU A 135 -6.59 -7.69 11.40
N SER A 136 -6.10 -8.48 10.44
CA SER A 136 -6.80 -9.67 9.96
C SER A 136 -6.89 -10.75 11.04
N VAL A 137 -5.80 -10.96 11.80
CA VAL A 137 -5.78 -11.87 12.96
C VAL A 137 -6.71 -11.38 14.06
N ASP A 138 -6.61 -10.10 14.45
CA ASP A 138 -7.41 -9.51 15.54
C ASP A 138 -8.91 -9.59 15.26
N ARG A 139 -9.32 -9.37 14.00
CA ARG A 139 -10.72 -9.51 13.58
C ARG A 139 -11.23 -10.92 13.81
N TYR A 140 -10.49 -11.93 13.38
CA TYR A 140 -10.89 -13.33 13.59
C TYR A 140 -10.97 -13.67 15.07
N VAL A 141 -9.91 -13.40 15.83
CA VAL A 141 -9.84 -13.70 17.27
C VAL A 141 -10.98 -13.01 18.01
N SER A 142 -11.21 -11.71 17.77
CA SER A 142 -12.28 -10.95 18.43
C SER A 142 -13.68 -11.45 18.09
N LEU A 143 -13.87 -12.09 16.94
CA LEU A 143 -15.16 -12.67 16.54
C LEU A 143 -15.39 -14.05 17.15
N THR A 144 -14.35 -14.88 17.25
CA THR A 144 -14.48 -16.28 17.69
C THR A 144 -14.27 -16.48 19.18
N THR A 145 -13.56 -15.56 19.85
CA THR A 145 -13.14 -15.74 21.23
C THR A 145 -14.18 -15.22 22.20
N SER A 146 -14.71 -16.10 23.04
CA SER A 146 -15.53 -15.76 24.22
C SER A 146 -14.72 -15.68 25.52
N SER A 147 -13.39 -15.62 25.43
CA SER A 147 -12.49 -15.67 26.59
C SER A 147 -12.59 -14.40 27.43
N PRO A 148 -12.90 -14.51 28.74
CA PRO A 148 -12.88 -13.37 29.65
C PRO A 148 -11.51 -12.68 29.73
N PHE A 149 -10.42 -13.45 29.57
CA PHE A 149 -9.06 -12.92 29.54
C PHE A 149 -8.85 -11.98 28.36
N TRP A 150 -9.30 -12.36 27.16
CA TRP A 150 -9.21 -11.52 25.96
C TRP A 150 -10.00 -10.23 26.15
N HIS A 151 -11.24 -10.31 26.62
CA HIS A 151 -12.06 -9.13 26.85
C HIS A 151 -11.43 -8.13 27.83
N ARG A 152 -10.73 -8.63 28.86
CA ARG A 152 -10.02 -7.80 29.85
C ARG A 152 -8.70 -7.20 29.33
N HIS A 153 -7.92 -7.95 28.55
CA HIS A 153 -6.54 -7.57 28.17
C HIS A 153 -6.35 -7.15 26.72
N GLN A 154 -7.37 -7.27 25.85
CA GLN A 154 -7.30 -6.93 24.42
C GLN A 154 -6.67 -5.55 24.13
N HIS A 155 -6.92 -4.55 24.98
CA HIS A 155 -6.37 -3.21 24.78
C HIS A 155 -4.85 -3.15 25.00
N LEU A 156 -4.35 -3.85 26.01
CA LEU A 156 -2.92 -3.94 26.29
C LEU A 156 -2.23 -4.76 25.19
N ILE A 157 -2.81 -5.90 24.82
CA ILE A 157 -2.29 -6.78 23.76
C ILE A 157 -2.16 -6.02 22.44
N ARG A 158 -3.21 -5.28 22.03
CA ARG A 158 -3.18 -4.47 20.81
C ARG A 158 -2.11 -3.38 20.83
N ARG A 159 -1.88 -2.73 21.99
CA ARG A 159 -0.83 -1.71 22.14
C ARG A 159 0.57 -2.33 22.01
N ILE A 160 0.81 -3.43 22.71
CA ILE A 160 2.08 -4.17 22.63
C ILE A 160 2.33 -4.61 21.18
N ALA A 161 1.32 -5.18 20.51
CA ALA A 161 1.42 -5.58 19.11
C ALA A 161 1.79 -4.40 18.20
N CYS A 162 1.19 -3.22 18.38
CA CYS A 162 1.55 -2.03 17.60
C CYS A 162 3.00 -1.58 17.84
N CYS A 163 3.47 -1.59 19.10
CA CYS A 163 4.87 -1.28 19.40
C CYS A 163 5.83 -2.28 18.75
N CYS A 164 5.51 -3.57 18.80
CA CYS A 164 6.30 -4.61 18.14
C CYS A 164 6.34 -4.41 16.62
N ILE A 165 5.19 -4.13 15.99
CA ILE A 165 5.10 -3.88 14.55
C ILE A 165 6.00 -2.72 14.14
N TRP A 166 5.93 -1.59 14.84
CA TRP A 166 6.79 -0.44 14.56
C TRP A 166 8.28 -0.78 14.74
N ALA A 167 8.63 -1.51 15.80
CA ALA A 167 10.02 -1.93 16.02
C ALA A 167 10.52 -2.86 14.90
N PHE A 168 9.74 -3.88 14.53
CA PHE A 168 10.10 -4.79 13.43
C PHE A 168 10.19 -4.06 12.10
N ALA A 169 9.23 -3.22 11.76
CA ALA A 169 9.23 -2.46 10.52
C ALA A 169 10.37 -1.42 10.44
N ALA A 170 10.88 -0.94 11.57
CA ALA A 170 12.06 -0.09 11.61
C ALA A 170 13.38 -0.86 11.41
N ILE A 171 13.42 -2.15 11.78
CA ILE A 171 14.63 -2.99 11.73
C ILE A 171 14.77 -3.71 10.38
N VAL A 172 13.68 -4.26 9.86
CA VAL A 172 13.68 -5.10 8.64
C VAL A 172 14.31 -4.41 7.42
N PRO A 173 14.06 -3.12 7.14
CA PRO A 173 14.68 -2.44 6.00
C PRO A 173 16.19 -2.24 6.10
N LEU A 174 16.79 -2.31 7.29
CA LEU A 174 18.18 -1.90 7.50
C LEU A 174 19.18 -2.64 6.60
N PRO A 175 19.11 -3.97 6.43
CA PRO A 175 19.99 -4.69 5.52
C PRO A 175 19.75 -4.34 4.05
N GLU A 176 18.51 -3.99 3.67
CA GLU A 176 18.14 -3.62 2.29
C GLU A 176 18.71 -2.25 1.93
N VAL A 177 18.75 -1.31 2.88
CA VAL A 177 19.31 0.04 2.65
C VAL A 177 20.78 0.18 3.03
N ALA A 178 21.38 -0.81 3.69
CA ALA A 178 22.77 -0.74 4.14
C ALA A 178 23.77 -0.51 2.99
N HIS A 179 23.38 -0.95 1.79
CA HIS A 179 24.18 -0.89 0.57
C HIS A 179 23.64 0.15 -0.43
N MET A 180 22.71 1.01 -0.03
CA MET A 180 22.28 2.13 -0.87
C MET A 180 23.37 3.20 -0.89
N GLU A 181 23.83 3.56 -2.09
CA GLU A 181 24.88 4.55 -2.29
C GLU A 181 24.48 5.55 -3.38
N LEU A 182 24.91 6.80 -3.19
CA LEU A 182 24.85 7.82 -4.20
C LEU A 182 26.10 7.75 -5.07
N THR A 183 25.93 7.49 -6.37
CA THR A 183 27.03 7.33 -7.31
C THR A 183 26.88 8.28 -8.49
N GLY A 184 27.98 8.60 -9.16
CA GLY A 184 27.98 9.54 -10.30
C GLY A 184 28.15 11.00 -9.85
N THR A 185 28.98 11.75 -10.59
CA THR A 185 29.32 13.14 -10.25
C THR A 185 28.46 14.17 -10.98
N PHE A 186 28.08 13.89 -12.23
CA PHE A 186 27.29 14.81 -13.07
C PHE A 186 25.80 14.43 -13.15
N GLN A 187 25.50 13.14 -13.12
CA GLN A 187 24.15 12.58 -12.99
C GLN A 187 24.18 11.63 -11.80
N PRO A 188 24.04 12.16 -10.56
CA PRO A 188 24.09 11.33 -9.37
C PRO A 188 22.88 10.40 -9.35
N VAL A 189 23.06 9.09 -9.21
CA VAL A 189 21.97 8.10 -9.11
C VAL A 189 22.05 7.43 -7.74
N CYS A 190 20.91 7.35 -7.05
CA CYS A 190 20.77 6.64 -5.79
C CYS A 190 20.45 5.17 -6.10
N PHE A 191 21.37 4.24 -5.85
CA PHE A 191 21.11 2.84 -6.15
C PHE A 191 21.77 1.86 -5.19
N PHE A 192 21.30 0.61 -5.24
CA PHE A 192 21.80 -0.49 -4.43
C PHE A 192 23.14 -1.03 -4.94
N MET A 193 24.21 -0.78 -4.19
CA MET A 193 25.59 -1.21 -4.43
C MET A 193 25.98 -2.39 -3.53
N ALA A 194 25.69 -3.62 -3.94
CA ALA A 194 26.08 -4.80 -3.15
C ALA A 194 27.59 -5.09 -3.22
N PRO A 195 28.18 -5.73 -2.19
CA PRO A 195 29.62 -6.00 -2.12
C PRO A 195 30.08 -6.94 -3.26
N LEU A 196 31.09 -6.50 -4.00
CA LEU A 196 31.59 -7.12 -5.25
C LEU A 196 31.96 -8.61 -5.12
N GLU A 197 32.38 -9.09 -3.95
CA GLU A 197 32.81 -10.49 -3.78
C GLU A 197 31.68 -11.49 -3.49
N THR A 198 30.54 -11.02 -2.97
CA THR A 198 29.39 -11.88 -2.58
C THR A 198 28.07 -11.39 -3.14
N TYR A 199 28.13 -10.48 -4.14
CA TYR A 199 26.99 -9.79 -4.74
C TYR A 199 25.82 -10.73 -5.04
N SER A 200 26.10 -11.86 -5.70
CA SER A 200 25.08 -12.82 -6.13
C SER A 200 24.38 -13.53 -4.96
N ALA A 201 25.13 -14.06 -4.00
CA ALA A 201 24.55 -14.79 -2.86
C ALA A 201 23.83 -13.84 -1.88
N TRP A 202 24.39 -12.64 -1.64
CA TRP A 202 23.79 -11.64 -0.77
C TRP A 202 22.50 -11.06 -1.37
N ALA A 203 22.53 -10.65 -2.64
CA ALA A 203 21.34 -10.12 -3.33
C ALA A 203 20.22 -11.16 -3.41
N LEU A 204 20.54 -12.43 -3.69
CA LEU A 204 19.57 -13.53 -3.67
C LEU A 204 18.98 -13.73 -2.27
N THR A 205 19.82 -13.73 -1.24
CA THR A 205 19.37 -13.89 0.14
C THR A 205 18.44 -12.76 0.56
N LEU A 206 18.80 -11.51 0.28
CA LEU A 206 17.95 -10.35 0.57
C LEU A 206 16.65 -10.40 -0.22
N THR A 207 16.70 -10.71 -1.53
CA THR A 207 15.49 -10.80 -2.37
C THR A 207 14.51 -11.84 -1.83
N ILE A 208 15.02 -13.03 -1.47
CA ILE A 208 14.19 -14.09 -0.87
C ILE A 208 13.64 -13.63 0.48
N LEU A 209 14.48 -13.02 1.33
CA LEU A 209 14.08 -12.54 2.64
C LEU A 209 12.98 -11.47 2.54
N THR A 210 13.17 -10.46 1.68
CA THR A 210 12.20 -9.40 1.35
C THR A 210 10.90 -10.00 0.81
N ALA A 211 10.96 -10.99 -0.08
CA ALA A 211 9.76 -11.67 -0.58
C ALA A 211 9.03 -12.48 0.51
N LEU A 212 9.75 -13.15 1.41
CA LEU A 212 9.16 -13.91 2.50
C LEU A 212 8.52 -13.00 3.54
N ILE A 213 9.27 -12.01 4.01
CA ILE A 213 8.90 -11.11 5.11
C ILE A 213 7.91 -10.03 4.64
N GLY A 214 8.10 -9.48 3.45
CA GLY A 214 7.24 -8.44 2.88
C GLY A 214 5.95 -8.97 2.25
N PHE A 215 5.94 -10.22 1.76
CA PHE A 215 4.81 -10.72 0.98
C PHE A 215 4.32 -12.10 1.40
N LEU A 216 5.12 -13.17 1.24
CA LEU A 216 4.59 -14.54 1.33
C LEU A 216 4.02 -14.87 2.72
N ILE A 217 4.75 -14.53 3.79
CA ILE A 217 4.30 -14.78 5.17
C ILE A 217 3.12 -13.87 5.52
N PRO A 218 3.19 -12.54 5.36
CA PRO A 218 2.05 -11.65 5.61
C PRO A 218 0.80 -12.03 4.83
N PHE A 219 0.94 -12.33 3.52
CA PHE A 219 -0.15 -12.74 2.65
C PHE A 219 -0.80 -14.02 3.12
N SER A 220 -0.01 -15.05 3.45
CA SER A 220 -0.53 -16.35 3.90
C SER A 220 -1.34 -16.22 5.18
N ILE A 221 -0.82 -15.48 6.17
CA ILE A 221 -1.54 -15.19 7.42
C ILE A 221 -2.81 -14.41 7.11
N MET A 222 -2.69 -13.31 6.36
CA MET A 222 -3.82 -12.46 6.01
C MET A 222 -4.93 -13.26 5.30
N ALA A 223 -4.58 -14.07 4.30
CA ALA A 223 -5.52 -14.88 3.54
C ALA A 223 -6.23 -15.91 4.44
N VAL A 224 -5.49 -16.67 5.25
CA VAL A 224 -6.06 -17.67 6.16
C VAL A 224 -7.05 -17.04 7.13
N PHE A 225 -6.64 -16.01 7.88
CA PHE A 225 -7.49 -15.40 8.90
C PHE A 225 -8.71 -14.66 8.31
N ASN A 226 -8.56 -14.05 7.13
CA ASN A 226 -9.69 -13.45 6.42
C ASN A 226 -10.67 -14.51 5.90
N ILE A 227 -10.19 -15.62 5.34
CA ILE A 227 -11.07 -16.73 4.90
C ILE A 227 -11.81 -17.33 6.10
N LEU A 228 -11.13 -17.55 7.22
CA LEU A 228 -11.77 -18.04 8.45
C LEU A 228 -12.83 -17.07 8.97
N THR A 229 -12.53 -15.78 8.96
CA THR A 229 -13.50 -14.71 9.31
C THR A 229 -14.72 -14.74 8.39
N ALA A 230 -14.52 -14.83 7.08
CA ALA A 230 -15.60 -14.88 6.10
C ALA A 230 -16.47 -16.13 6.28
N ARG A 231 -15.87 -17.30 6.58
CA ARG A 231 -16.60 -18.54 6.87
C ARG A 231 -17.47 -18.41 8.13
N HIS A 232 -16.91 -17.84 9.20
CA HIS A 232 -17.64 -17.62 10.45
C HIS A 232 -18.85 -16.70 10.26
N ILE A 233 -18.66 -15.58 9.54
CA ILE A 233 -19.74 -14.63 9.24
C ILE A 233 -20.83 -15.26 8.37
N LYS A 234 -20.45 -16.08 7.38
CA LYS A 234 -21.39 -16.81 6.53
C LYS A 234 -22.25 -17.79 7.33
N HIS A 235 -21.64 -18.49 8.29
CA HIS A 235 -22.36 -19.43 9.17
C HIS A 235 -23.36 -18.72 10.11
N SER A 236 -23.14 -17.45 10.44
CA SER A 236 -24.04 -16.65 11.27
C SER A 236 -25.35 -16.24 10.57
N ASN A 237 -25.54 -16.55 9.28
CA ASN A 237 -26.77 -16.32 8.48
C ASN A 237 -27.31 -14.87 8.45
N LYS A 238 -26.49 -13.87 8.79
CA LYS A 238 -26.90 -12.46 8.75
C LYS A 238 -26.86 -11.91 7.31
N PRO A 239 -27.91 -11.22 6.81
CA PRO A 239 -27.94 -10.67 5.45
C PRO A 239 -26.83 -9.63 5.19
N GLU A 240 -26.38 -8.92 6.23
CA GLU A 240 -25.23 -8.00 6.16
C GLU A 240 -23.88 -8.71 5.99
N GLY A 241 -23.81 -10.02 6.30
CA GLY A 241 -22.60 -10.82 6.24
C GLY A 241 -22.05 -11.01 4.82
N ARG A 242 -22.93 -11.09 3.79
CA ARG A 242 -22.49 -11.29 2.39
C ARG A 242 -21.67 -10.10 1.87
N LYS A 243 -22.07 -8.87 2.20
CA LYS A 243 -21.33 -7.65 1.83
C LYS A 243 -19.97 -7.62 2.54
N HIS A 244 -19.94 -7.99 3.82
CA HIS A 244 -18.70 -8.05 4.59
C HIS A 244 -17.73 -9.11 4.06
N CYS A 245 -18.21 -10.30 3.70
CA CYS A 245 -17.37 -11.33 3.07
C CYS A 245 -16.81 -10.87 1.71
N ARG A 246 -17.59 -10.13 0.91
CA ARG A 246 -17.10 -9.57 -0.37
C ARG A 246 -15.97 -8.58 -0.15
N LEU A 247 -16.07 -7.71 0.86
CA LEU A 247 -14.99 -6.80 1.26
C LEU A 247 -13.74 -7.58 1.69
N ILE A 248 -13.94 -8.66 2.45
CA ILE A 248 -12.84 -9.53 2.89
C ILE A 248 -12.08 -10.13 1.70
N TYR A 249 -12.79 -10.68 0.70
CA TYR A 249 -12.15 -11.20 -0.50
C TYR A 249 -11.49 -10.10 -1.34
N ALA A 250 -12.08 -8.92 -1.41
CA ALA A 250 -11.49 -7.78 -2.09
C ALA A 250 -10.12 -7.40 -1.48
N TYR A 251 -9.96 -7.44 -0.15
CA TYR A 251 -8.66 -7.18 0.49
C TYR A 251 -7.57 -8.15 0.03
N ILE A 252 -7.88 -9.44 -0.05
CA ILE A 252 -6.93 -10.49 -0.46
C ILE A 252 -6.50 -10.26 -1.91
N ILE A 253 -7.46 -9.96 -2.80
CA ILE A 253 -7.19 -9.74 -4.22
C ILE A 253 -6.36 -8.48 -4.43
N VAL A 254 -6.72 -7.38 -3.78
CA VAL A 254 -5.96 -6.12 -3.92
C VAL A 254 -4.53 -6.30 -3.46
N PHE A 255 -4.30 -6.94 -2.30
CA PHE A 255 -2.95 -7.21 -1.83
C PHE A 255 -2.15 -8.08 -2.82
N LEU A 256 -2.76 -9.11 -3.42
CA LEU A 256 -2.07 -9.88 -4.46
C LEU A 256 -1.71 -9.02 -5.66
N VAL A 257 -2.68 -8.26 -6.18
CA VAL A 257 -2.50 -7.48 -7.41
C VAL A 257 -1.47 -6.37 -7.24
N THR A 258 -1.42 -5.71 -6.09
CA THR A 258 -0.45 -4.61 -5.87
C THR A 258 0.95 -5.10 -5.53
N TRP A 259 1.11 -6.25 -4.86
CA TRP A 259 2.42 -6.68 -4.33
C TRP A 259 3.09 -7.81 -5.10
N LEU A 260 2.31 -8.76 -5.64
CA LEU A 260 2.88 -9.91 -6.35
C LEU A 260 3.73 -9.50 -7.57
N PRO A 261 3.33 -8.53 -8.42
CA PRO A 261 4.12 -8.14 -9.57
C PRO A 261 5.52 -7.63 -9.19
N PHE A 262 5.61 -6.84 -8.12
CA PHE A 262 6.87 -6.30 -7.62
C PHE A 262 7.82 -7.40 -7.14
N HIS A 263 7.34 -8.29 -6.27
CA HIS A 263 8.20 -9.38 -5.76
C HIS A 263 8.59 -10.38 -6.86
N LEU A 264 7.70 -10.64 -7.82
CA LEU A 264 8.02 -11.48 -8.97
C LEU A 264 9.11 -10.83 -9.82
N MET A 265 9.00 -9.53 -10.07
CA MET A 265 10.01 -8.82 -10.86
C MET A 265 11.36 -8.77 -10.15
N LEU A 266 11.37 -8.44 -8.87
CA LEU A 266 12.61 -8.44 -8.07
C LEU A 266 13.28 -9.82 -8.09
N PHE A 267 12.51 -10.89 -7.96
CA PHE A 267 13.02 -12.26 -8.06
C PHE A 267 13.63 -12.55 -9.44
N VAL A 268 12.97 -12.13 -10.52
CA VAL A 268 13.47 -12.31 -11.89
C VAL A 268 14.77 -11.55 -12.13
N PHE A 269 14.87 -10.28 -11.70
CA PHE A 269 16.11 -9.50 -11.83
C PHE A 269 17.26 -10.11 -11.03
N THR A 270 16.97 -10.60 -9.83
CA THR A 270 18.00 -11.24 -9.02
C THR A 270 18.46 -12.55 -9.65
N LEU A 271 17.57 -13.37 -10.22
CA LEU A 271 17.98 -14.57 -10.95
C LEU A 271 18.83 -14.25 -12.18
N GLU A 272 18.46 -13.22 -12.95
CA GLU A 272 19.24 -12.77 -14.11
C GLU A 272 20.66 -12.33 -13.70
N GLY A 273 20.79 -11.64 -12.58
CA GLY A 273 22.09 -11.24 -12.06
C GLY A 273 22.96 -12.40 -11.55
N THR A 274 22.40 -13.61 -11.35
CA THR A 274 23.13 -14.71 -10.68
C THR A 274 23.22 -16.02 -11.44
N SER A 275 22.22 -16.39 -12.23
CA SER A 275 22.02 -17.80 -12.60
C SER A 275 21.32 -18.04 -13.94
N ILE A 276 20.55 -17.08 -14.44
CA ILE A 276 19.88 -17.19 -15.75
C ILE A 276 20.35 -16.07 -16.67
N PHE A 277 20.18 -16.28 -17.97
CA PHE A 277 20.37 -15.25 -18.99
C PHE A 277 19.05 -15.07 -19.73
N LEU A 278 18.44 -13.90 -19.59
CA LEU A 278 17.23 -13.49 -20.26
C LEU A 278 17.59 -12.87 -21.60
N HIS A 279 16.67 -12.99 -22.55
CA HIS A 279 16.88 -12.33 -23.83
C HIS A 279 16.85 -10.80 -23.63
N CYS A 280 17.82 -10.10 -24.21
CA CYS A 280 17.96 -8.64 -24.18
C CYS A 280 16.64 -7.85 -24.29
N TYR A 281 15.72 -8.20 -25.21
CA TYR A 281 14.42 -7.54 -25.35
C TYR A 281 13.50 -7.71 -24.13
N LEU A 282 13.52 -8.88 -23.50
CA LEU A 282 12.76 -9.13 -22.28
C LEU A 282 13.37 -8.36 -21.10
N LEU A 283 14.69 -8.29 -21.03
CA LEU A 283 15.39 -7.53 -20.00
C LEU A 283 15.07 -6.03 -20.08
N ASP A 284 15.16 -5.45 -21.28
CA ASP A 284 14.82 -4.04 -21.55
C ASP A 284 13.34 -3.74 -21.23
N PHE A 285 12.44 -4.65 -21.63
CA PHE A 285 11.02 -4.58 -21.25
C PHE A 285 10.83 -4.59 -19.72
N LEU A 286 11.50 -5.50 -19.00
CA LEU A 286 11.37 -5.59 -17.55
C LEU A 286 11.91 -4.33 -16.85
N TYR A 287 13.05 -3.79 -17.28
CA TYR A 287 13.61 -2.55 -16.74
C TYR A 287 12.67 -1.36 -16.96
N PHE A 288 12.06 -1.25 -18.15
CA PHE A 288 11.11 -0.18 -18.42
C PHE A 288 9.90 -0.21 -17.49
N PHE A 289 9.36 -1.40 -17.20
CA PHE A 289 8.17 -1.56 -16.36
C PHE A 289 8.46 -1.63 -14.85
N TYR A 290 9.73 -1.70 -14.42
CA TYR A 290 10.10 -1.79 -13.01
C TYR A 290 9.59 -0.61 -12.20
N ASP A 291 9.92 0.62 -12.60
CA ASP A 291 9.48 1.84 -11.92
C ASP A 291 7.95 1.94 -11.86
N ILE A 292 7.28 1.49 -12.93
CA ILE A 292 5.82 1.49 -13.03
C ILE A 292 5.22 0.50 -12.03
N ILE A 293 5.81 -0.69 -11.91
CA ILE A 293 5.35 -1.73 -10.99
C ILE A 293 5.65 -1.34 -9.53
N ASP A 294 6.81 -0.76 -9.24
CA ASP A 294 7.11 -0.23 -7.90
C ASP A 294 6.15 0.90 -7.53
N CYS A 295 5.90 1.85 -8.45
CA CYS A 295 4.87 2.87 -8.26
C CYS A 295 3.47 2.26 -8.03
N PHE A 296 3.15 1.15 -8.72
CA PHE A 296 1.86 0.48 -8.55
C PHE A 296 1.70 -0.17 -7.16
N VAL A 297 2.79 -0.57 -6.49
CA VAL A 297 2.72 -1.06 -5.10
C VAL A 297 2.07 -0.01 -4.21
N LEU A 298 2.43 1.27 -4.35
CA LEU A 298 1.92 2.39 -3.55
C LEU A 298 0.41 2.62 -3.65
N VAL A 299 -0.27 2.04 -4.64
CA VAL A 299 -1.74 2.07 -4.74
C VAL A 299 -2.38 1.46 -3.47
N HIS A 300 -1.69 0.58 -2.75
CA HIS A 300 -2.19 0.04 -1.47
C HIS A 300 -2.48 1.14 -0.44
N CYS A 301 -1.70 2.24 -0.40
CA CYS A 301 -1.88 3.35 0.54
C CYS A 301 -3.20 4.11 0.34
N VAL A 302 -3.79 4.01 -0.85
CA VAL A 302 -5.09 4.60 -1.21
C VAL A 302 -6.21 3.58 -1.01
N VAL A 303 -6.02 2.35 -1.50
CA VAL A 303 -7.09 1.35 -1.48
C VAL A 303 -7.40 0.87 -0.06
N ASN A 304 -6.41 0.82 0.84
CA ASN A 304 -6.58 0.37 2.22
C ASN A 304 -7.64 1.20 3.00
N PRO A 305 -7.52 2.54 3.10
CA PRO A 305 -8.57 3.39 3.67
C PRO A 305 -9.96 3.17 3.06
N ILE A 306 -10.06 3.10 1.72
CA ILE A 306 -11.33 2.91 1.02
C ILE A 306 -12.02 1.62 1.48
N LEU A 307 -11.28 0.51 1.44
CA LEU A 307 -11.85 -0.79 1.73
C LEU A 307 -12.16 -0.96 3.23
N TYR A 308 -11.25 -0.56 4.13
CA TYR A 308 -11.37 -0.79 5.58
C TYR A 308 -12.25 0.23 6.31
N ASN A 309 -12.30 1.46 5.81
CA ASN A 309 -13.03 2.56 6.44
C ASN A 309 -14.25 2.95 5.60
N PHE A 310 -14.06 3.51 4.42
CA PHE A 310 -15.17 4.14 3.67
C PHE A 310 -16.26 3.17 3.20
N LEU A 311 -15.96 1.88 3.03
CA LEU A 311 -16.95 0.85 2.73
C LEU A 311 -17.61 0.24 3.99
N SER A 312 -17.11 0.54 5.18
CA SER A 312 -17.68 0.11 6.47
C SER A 312 -18.78 1.06 6.95
N LYS A 313 -19.97 0.51 7.23
CA LYS A 313 -21.10 1.28 7.81
C LYS A 313 -20.72 1.99 9.12
N ASN A 314 -19.87 1.35 9.94
CA ASN A 314 -19.44 1.88 11.23
C ASN A 314 -18.56 3.13 11.09
N PHE A 315 -17.72 3.20 10.06
CA PHE A 315 -16.90 4.38 9.80
C PHE A 315 -17.73 5.52 9.20
N ARG A 316 -18.65 5.22 8.26
CA ARG A 316 -19.58 6.23 7.71
C ARG A 316 -20.40 6.91 8.80
N GLY A 317 -20.93 6.15 9.77
CA GLY A 317 -21.65 6.72 10.91
C GLY A 317 -20.77 7.62 11.79
N LYS A 318 -19.50 7.25 12.00
CA LYS A 318 -18.52 8.07 12.73
C LYS A 318 -18.12 9.33 11.98
N LEU A 319 -17.93 9.25 10.67
CA LEU A 319 -17.64 10.39 9.81
C LEU A 319 -18.80 11.38 9.85
N ILE A 320 -20.04 10.92 9.66
CA ILE A 320 -21.23 11.77 9.75
C ILE A 320 -21.33 12.42 11.13
N SER A 321 -21.14 11.65 12.21
CA SER A 321 -21.18 12.18 13.58
C SER A 321 -20.08 13.22 13.83
N ALA A 322 -18.87 13.01 13.32
CA ALA A 322 -17.75 13.94 13.45
C ALA A 322 -17.97 15.23 12.64
N VAL A 323 -18.45 15.11 11.40
CA VAL A 323 -18.76 16.26 10.53
C VAL A 323 -19.93 17.07 11.10
N VAL A 324 -21.01 16.42 11.55
CA VAL A 324 -22.17 17.11 12.14
C VAL A 324 -21.81 17.85 13.44
N ARG A 325 -20.83 17.35 14.22
CA ARG A 325 -20.31 18.06 15.40
C ARG A 325 -19.56 19.35 15.05
N TYR A 326 -19.07 19.48 13.81
CA TYR A 326 -18.35 20.65 13.30
C TYR A 326 -19.20 21.55 12.40
N ILE A 327 -20.38 21.11 11.96
CA ILE A 327 -21.37 22.02 11.38
C ILE A 327 -21.79 22.96 12.52
N PRO A 328 -21.56 24.29 12.42
CA PRO A 328 -22.03 25.24 13.42
C PRO A 328 -23.54 25.03 13.58
N LYS A 329 -24.00 24.86 14.81
CA LYS A 329 -25.44 24.95 15.14
C LYS A 329 -25.91 26.40 15.06
N ASP A 330 -25.59 27.11 13.98
CA ASP A 330 -26.12 28.44 13.77
C ASP A 330 -27.47 28.27 13.06
N GLN A 331 -28.55 28.59 13.79
CA GLN A 331 -29.91 28.86 13.34
C GLN A 331 -31.08 27.88 13.61
N ILE A 332 -30.94 26.83 14.44
CA ILE A 332 -32.13 26.04 14.86
C ILE A 332 -32.62 26.39 16.27
N GLU A 333 -31.77 26.89 17.17
CA GLU A 333 -32.17 27.21 18.55
C GLU A 333 -32.77 28.62 18.75
N GLN A 334 -32.63 29.54 17.78
CA GLN A 334 -33.24 30.87 17.89
C GLN A 334 -34.69 30.94 17.36
N ARG A 335 -35.12 30.01 16.50
CA ARG A 335 -36.50 30.01 15.97
C ARG A 335 -37.53 29.36 16.91
N GLY A 336 -37.08 28.75 18.00
CA GLY A 336 -37.93 28.12 19.02
C GLY A 336 -38.23 29.00 20.25
N LYS A 337 -37.65 30.20 20.36
CA LYS A 337 -37.81 31.08 21.52
C LYS A 337 -38.66 32.34 21.29
N GLU A 338 -39.09 32.63 20.06
CA GLU A 338 -39.89 33.83 19.75
C GLU A 338 -41.29 33.55 19.19
N GLY A 339 -41.77 32.30 19.20
CA GLY A 339 -43.07 31.96 18.60
C GLY A 339 -43.88 30.97 19.43
N SER A 340 -44.46 31.43 20.54
CA SER A 340 -45.85 31.12 20.97
C SER A 340 -46.04 31.47 22.45
N SER A 341 -46.32 32.74 22.70
CA SER A 341 -47.19 33.14 23.81
C SER A 341 -48.63 32.86 23.37
N SER A 342 -49.26 31.81 23.91
CA SER A 342 -50.71 31.70 23.97
C SER A 342 -51.12 30.62 24.99
N THR A 343 -51.56 31.10 26.16
CA THR A 343 -52.64 30.54 27.02
C THR A 343 -52.74 29.02 27.20
N GLN A 344 -52.37 28.57 28.40
CA GLN A 344 -52.79 27.31 29.00
C GLN A 344 -54.32 27.26 29.16
N HIS A 345 -54.95 26.20 28.63
CA HIS A 345 -56.18 25.65 29.19
C HIS A 345 -56.04 24.12 29.21
N SER A 346 -55.77 23.59 30.40
CA SER A 346 -55.69 22.16 30.68
C SER A 346 -57.12 21.61 30.82
N ILE A 347 -57.54 20.71 29.92
CA ILE A 347 -58.72 19.86 30.13
C ILE A 347 -58.23 18.57 30.76
N VAL A 348 -58.53 18.39 32.05
CA VAL A 348 -58.36 17.13 32.79
C VAL A 348 -59.65 16.35 32.65
N ILE A 349 -59.62 15.20 31.96
CA ILE A 349 -60.73 14.23 31.95
C ILE A 349 -60.45 13.20 33.04
N THR A 350 -61.09 13.36 34.19
CA THR A 350 -61.19 12.32 35.23
C THR A 350 -62.24 11.29 34.82
N LYS A 351 -61.82 10.02 34.83
CA LYS A 351 -62.63 8.84 34.57
C LYS A 351 -63.43 8.51 35.83
N GLU A 352 -64.75 8.70 35.82
CA GLU A 352 -65.64 8.28 36.92
C GLU A 352 -66.07 6.82 36.75
N ASN A 353 -66.00 6.10 37.87
CA ASN A 353 -66.50 4.75 38.11
C ASN A 353 -68.03 4.75 38.21
N ILE A 354 -68.69 3.75 37.61
CA ILE A 354 -70.09 3.42 37.88
C ILE A 354 -70.13 1.98 38.44
N PRO A 355 -70.79 1.74 39.61
CA PRO A 355 -70.92 0.43 40.24
C PRO A 355 -72.16 -0.35 39.71
N PRO A 356 -72.36 -1.63 40.12
CA PRO A 356 -73.16 -2.58 39.36
C PRO A 356 -74.65 -2.53 39.72
N ASN A 357 -75.49 -2.79 38.72
CA ASN A 357 -76.68 -3.65 38.82
C ASN A 357 -77.17 -4.02 37.42
#